data_AF-A0A3S4ZY62-F1
#
_entry.id   AF-A0A3S4ZY62-F1
#
_cell.length_a   1.000
_cell.length_b   1.000
_cell.length_c   1.000
_cell.angle_alpha   90.00
_cell.angle_beta   90.00
_cell.angle_gamma   90.00
#
_symmetry.space_group_name_H-M   'P 1'
#
loop_
_entity.id
_entity.type
_entity.pdbx_description
1 polymer ?
#
loop_
_entity_poly.entity_id
_entity_poly.type
_entity_poly.pdbx_seq_one_letter_code
_entity_poly.pdbx_strand_id
1 'polypeptide(L)'
;MTDIYNIFAGTKCGEITDPSEELIGKRVTNDDYLGTIKYVGPLPGSKSFWLGIDWDNETRGRHSGIFNGVQYFLTTFPTSGSFVRSSKVSLGCSFEEALVYRYSTCAECQLLARNNEPIKMDVTLRQEKVDASAVEKNSGFITLKPAIQLEEAEYEGPNADFISPFHLELFSRPIKDADRHAFCGFAGAEKILTKLRSVTLSQVPVYRALYHTQAAVKESAPPLWPLTGGILGNLLPKLTELDISASTFSRWIDVAELCIQLPWLQSLNVSHNPLRISLDSVSMLPGPSSFPEEVACSFNPQKDCDDTHKLLDPRLHTDILPSQEAAARAEALMHHAFPSVRRLAMVCVKHVNWIRLDRILSWFPALDDLVVAYNPVSHNWILR
;
A
#
# COMPACT_ATOMS: atom_id res chain seq x y z
N MET A 1 -24.96 15.11 7.36
CA MET A 1 -24.09 13.92 7.25
C MET A 1 -22.95 14.34 6.35
N THR A 2 -21.71 14.32 6.84
CA THR A 2 -20.53 14.38 5.98
C THR A 2 -20.54 13.10 5.15
N ASP A 3 -20.52 13.19 3.81
CA ASP A 3 -20.47 12.02 2.93
C ASP A 3 -19.12 11.33 3.12
N ILE A 4 -19.11 10.25 3.91
CA ILE A 4 -17.92 9.45 4.17
C ILE A 4 -17.86 8.39 3.08
N TYR A 5 -16.86 8.52 2.20
CA TYR A 5 -16.69 7.61 1.06
C TYR A 5 -15.92 6.35 1.43
N ASN A 6 -16.18 5.27 0.69
CA ASN A 6 -15.38 4.06 0.75
C ASN A 6 -13.99 4.31 0.14
N ILE A 7 -12.98 4.54 0.98
CA ILE A 7 -11.61 4.75 0.48
C ILE A 7 -11.02 3.51 -0.21
N PHE A 8 -11.58 2.32 0.01
CA PHE A 8 -11.15 1.07 -0.65
C PHE A 8 -11.62 0.98 -2.11
N ALA A 9 -12.72 1.64 -2.45
CA ALA A 9 -13.14 1.86 -3.83
C ALA A 9 -12.27 2.94 -4.55
N GLY A 10 -11.41 3.63 -3.80
CA GLY A 10 -10.60 4.74 -4.26
C GLY A 10 -11.29 6.09 -4.08
N THR A 11 -10.48 7.13 -3.96
CA THR A 11 -10.97 8.52 -3.92
C THR A 11 -10.58 9.24 -5.21
N LYS A 12 -10.96 10.52 -5.31
CA LYS A 12 -10.51 11.41 -6.37
C LYS A 12 -8.98 11.47 -6.47
N CYS A 13 -8.25 11.26 -5.36
CA CYS A 13 -6.79 11.25 -5.35
C CYS A 13 -6.20 10.11 -6.20
N GLY A 14 -6.87 8.97 -6.27
CA GLY A 14 -6.42 7.80 -7.02
C GLY A 14 -7.09 7.61 -8.38
N GLU A 15 -7.89 8.58 -8.84
CA GLU A 15 -8.58 8.50 -10.13
C GLU A 15 -7.57 8.47 -11.29
N ILE A 16 -7.75 7.49 -12.20
CA ILE A 16 -6.91 7.33 -13.40
C ILE A 16 -7.62 8.00 -14.59
N THR A 17 -7.28 9.27 -14.83
CA THR A 17 -7.88 10.07 -15.92
C THR A 17 -7.17 9.89 -17.26
N ASP A 18 -5.85 9.66 -17.24
CA ASP A 18 -5.04 9.43 -18.44
C ASP A 18 -4.23 8.12 -18.32
N PRO A 19 -4.67 7.03 -18.96
CA PRO A 19 -3.96 5.76 -18.92
C PRO A 19 -2.72 5.79 -19.82
N SER A 20 -1.56 6.08 -19.23
CA SER A 20 -0.25 6.02 -19.90
C SER A 20 0.61 4.86 -19.39
N GLU A 21 1.67 4.51 -20.12
CA GLU A 21 2.59 3.44 -19.71
C GLU A 21 3.36 3.76 -18.40
N GLU A 22 3.35 5.01 -17.92
CA GLU A 22 3.90 5.40 -16.62
C GLU A 22 3.15 4.77 -15.43
N LEU A 23 1.94 4.25 -15.69
CA LEU A 23 1.17 3.50 -14.69
C LEU A 23 1.72 2.09 -14.46
N ILE A 24 2.55 1.56 -15.35
CA ILE A 24 3.13 0.22 -15.19
C ILE A 24 3.98 0.16 -13.91
N GLY A 25 3.74 -0.87 -13.12
CA GLY A 25 4.34 -1.07 -11.80
C GLY A 25 3.63 -0.32 -10.67
N LYS A 26 2.68 0.58 -10.95
CA LYS A 26 1.85 1.18 -9.91
C LYS A 26 0.84 0.16 -9.37
N ARG A 27 0.44 0.39 -8.12
CA ARG A 27 -0.57 -0.40 -7.42
C ARG A 27 -1.94 0.20 -7.62
N VAL A 28 -2.93 -0.68 -7.67
CA VAL A 28 -4.34 -0.31 -7.77
C VAL A 28 -5.17 -1.10 -6.77
N THR A 29 -6.29 -0.50 -6.40
CA THR A 29 -7.35 -1.10 -5.61
C THR A 29 -8.62 -1.22 -6.44
N ASN A 30 -9.37 -2.29 -6.18
CA ASN A 30 -10.77 -2.42 -6.54
C ASN A 30 -11.48 -3.06 -5.34
N ASP A 31 -12.17 -2.23 -4.57
CA ASP A 31 -12.74 -2.60 -3.28
C ASP A 31 -11.64 -3.17 -2.37
N ASP A 32 -11.79 -4.39 -1.86
CA ASP A 32 -10.79 -5.00 -0.98
C ASP A 32 -9.65 -5.74 -1.74
N TYR A 33 -9.62 -5.65 -3.08
CA TYR A 33 -8.61 -6.32 -3.90
C TYR A 33 -7.51 -5.36 -4.35
N LEU A 34 -6.28 -5.69 -3.98
CA LEU A 34 -5.09 -5.00 -4.46
C LEU A 34 -4.46 -5.74 -5.64
N GLY A 35 -3.91 -4.97 -6.57
CA GLY A 35 -3.23 -5.49 -7.74
C GLY A 35 -2.15 -4.56 -8.25
N THR A 36 -1.36 -5.05 -9.20
CA THR A 36 -0.27 -4.30 -9.83
C THR A 36 -0.57 -4.14 -11.32
N ILE A 37 -0.45 -2.93 -11.85
CA ILE A 37 -0.57 -2.69 -13.29
C ILE A 37 0.67 -3.26 -13.99
N LYS A 38 0.47 -4.20 -14.90
CA LYS A 38 1.50 -4.88 -15.68
C LYS A 38 1.49 -4.53 -17.17
N TYR A 39 0.39 -3.99 -17.67
CA TYR A 39 0.23 -3.59 -19.06
C TYR A 39 -0.66 -2.36 -19.17
N VAL A 40 -0.35 -1.46 -20.09
CA VAL A 40 -1.21 -0.32 -20.47
C VAL A 40 -1.17 -0.22 -21.99
N GLY A 41 -2.31 -0.38 -22.64
CA GLY A 41 -2.34 -0.29 -24.10
C GLY A 41 -3.65 -0.77 -24.73
N PRO A 42 -3.78 -0.65 -26.05
CA PRO A 42 -4.93 -1.17 -26.78
C PRO A 42 -4.96 -2.70 -26.78
N LEU A 43 -6.14 -3.27 -26.93
CA LEU A 43 -6.33 -4.70 -27.23
C LEU A 43 -6.88 -4.88 -28.64
N PRO A 44 -6.65 -6.02 -29.31
CA PRO A 44 -7.18 -6.32 -30.63
C PRO A 44 -8.70 -6.07 -30.69
N GLY A 45 -9.13 -5.26 -31.67
CA GLY A 45 -10.53 -4.89 -31.83
C GLY A 45 -11.06 -3.80 -30.88
N SER A 46 -10.21 -3.24 -30.02
CA SER A 46 -10.58 -2.14 -29.11
C SER A 46 -9.86 -0.85 -29.47
N LYS A 47 -10.61 0.25 -29.62
CA LYS A 47 -10.05 1.61 -29.79
C LYS A 47 -9.62 2.25 -28.48
N SER A 48 -9.85 1.60 -27.34
CA SER A 48 -9.56 2.15 -26.02
C SER A 48 -8.35 1.48 -25.38
N PHE A 49 -7.72 2.20 -24.46
CA PHE A 49 -6.69 1.67 -23.59
C PHE A 49 -7.28 0.74 -22.52
N TRP A 50 -6.56 -0.33 -22.25
CA TRP A 50 -6.83 -1.31 -21.21
C TRP A 50 -5.64 -1.36 -20.26
N LEU A 51 -5.96 -1.56 -18.99
CA LEU A 51 -4.97 -1.89 -17.95
C LEU A 51 -4.95 -3.40 -17.78
N GLY A 52 -3.80 -4.02 -17.97
CA GLY A 52 -3.54 -5.38 -17.53
C GLY A 52 -3.10 -5.35 -16.08
N ILE A 53 -3.85 -6.02 -15.20
CA ILE A 53 -3.60 -6.07 -13.75
C ILE A 53 -3.29 -7.50 -13.37
N ASP A 54 -2.24 -7.67 -12.56
CA ASP A 54 -1.98 -8.89 -11.79
C ASP A 54 -2.45 -8.66 -10.34
N TRP A 55 -3.52 -9.34 -9.94
CA TRP A 55 -4.09 -9.24 -8.59
C TRP A 55 -3.25 -10.05 -7.59
N ASP A 56 -3.14 -9.55 -6.36
CA ASP A 56 -2.45 -10.30 -5.30
C ASP A 56 -3.23 -11.56 -4.91
N ASN A 57 -4.55 -11.53 -5.04
CA ASN A 57 -5.44 -12.66 -4.83
C ASN A 57 -5.58 -13.49 -6.12
N GLU A 58 -5.19 -14.77 -6.06
CA GLU A 58 -5.20 -15.70 -7.19
C GLU A 58 -6.57 -15.90 -7.84
N THR A 59 -7.65 -15.76 -7.06
CA THR A 59 -9.04 -16.00 -7.50
C THR A 59 -9.73 -14.76 -8.06
N ARG A 60 -9.13 -13.57 -7.89
CA ARG A 60 -9.77 -12.31 -8.30
C ARG A 60 -9.73 -12.09 -9.80
N GLY A 61 -8.69 -12.59 -10.47
CA GLY A 61 -8.52 -12.44 -11.90
C GLY A 61 -9.31 -13.46 -12.72
N ARG A 62 -8.94 -13.59 -14.00
CA ARG A 62 -9.58 -14.51 -14.96
C ARG A 62 -8.61 -15.20 -15.91
N HIS A 63 -7.37 -14.70 -16.06
CA HIS A 63 -6.44 -15.20 -17.08
C HIS A 63 -4.98 -14.97 -16.68
N SER A 64 -4.05 -15.53 -17.45
CA SER A 64 -2.59 -15.45 -17.21
C SER A 64 -1.91 -14.26 -17.89
N GLY A 65 -2.69 -13.21 -18.20
CA GLY A 65 -2.26 -12.08 -19.06
C GLY A 65 -2.23 -12.36 -20.57
N ILE A 66 -2.71 -13.53 -21.01
CA ILE A 66 -2.93 -13.85 -22.43
C ILE A 66 -4.28 -13.31 -22.91
N PHE A 67 -4.31 -12.71 -24.09
CA PHE A 67 -5.55 -12.35 -24.80
C PHE A 67 -5.42 -12.70 -26.29
N ASN A 68 -6.38 -13.45 -26.83
CA ASN A 68 -6.40 -13.94 -28.22
C ASN A 68 -5.07 -14.61 -28.67
N GLY A 69 -4.48 -15.43 -27.80
CA GLY A 69 -3.24 -16.16 -28.07
C GLY A 69 -1.96 -15.32 -27.96
N VAL A 70 -2.07 -14.02 -27.67
CA VAL A 70 -0.93 -13.13 -27.45
C VAL A 70 -0.73 -12.89 -25.96
N GLN A 71 0.50 -13.06 -25.48
CA GLN A 71 0.89 -12.77 -24.10
C GLN A 71 1.21 -11.27 -23.97
N TYR A 72 0.44 -10.55 -23.14
CA TYR A 72 0.64 -9.11 -22.92
C TYR A 72 1.45 -8.80 -21.66
N PHE A 73 1.25 -9.58 -20.60
CA PHE A 73 1.96 -9.43 -19.33
C PHE A 73 1.96 -10.74 -18.56
N LEU A 74 2.94 -10.95 -17.67
CA LEU A 74 2.98 -12.13 -16.80
C LEU A 74 2.19 -11.90 -15.51
N THR A 75 1.57 -12.95 -15.02
CA THR A 75 0.81 -12.96 -13.76
C THR A 75 1.49 -13.83 -12.71
N THR A 76 1.27 -13.51 -11.43
CA THR A 76 1.80 -14.30 -10.31
C THR A 76 1.14 -15.67 -10.26
N PHE A 77 -0.16 -15.74 -10.55
CA PHE A 77 -0.94 -16.99 -10.65
C PHE A 77 -1.57 -17.10 -12.04
N PRO A 78 -1.84 -18.31 -12.56
CA PRO A 78 -2.45 -18.49 -13.88
C PRO A 78 -3.82 -17.78 -14.05
N THR A 79 -4.50 -17.50 -12.95
CA THR A 79 -5.82 -16.87 -12.92
C THR A 79 -5.81 -15.46 -12.33
N SER A 80 -4.68 -14.92 -11.84
CA SER A 80 -4.67 -13.62 -11.17
C SER A 80 -4.73 -12.41 -12.11
N GLY A 81 -4.68 -12.60 -13.44
CA GLY A 81 -4.69 -11.51 -14.41
C GLY A 81 -6.08 -10.98 -14.75
N SER A 82 -6.19 -9.69 -15.05
CA SER A 82 -7.39 -9.07 -15.62
C SER A 82 -7.04 -7.94 -16.59
N PHE A 83 -7.80 -7.81 -17.69
CA PHE A 83 -7.85 -6.58 -18.47
C PHE A 83 -9.06 -5.74 -18.02
N VAL A 84 -8.81 -4.51 -17.56
CA VAL A 84 -9.85 -3.61 -17.05
C VAL A 84 -9.77 -2.23 -17.68
N ARG A 85 -10.87 -1.47 -17.60
CA ARG A 85 -10.87 -0.03 -17.88
C ARG A 85 -10.33 0.74 -16.69
N SER A 86 -9.66 1.88 -16.93
CA SER A 86 -9.17 2.76 -15.88
C SER A 86 -10.26 3.18 -14.89
N SER A 87 -11.49 3.39 -15.36
CA SER A 87 -12.65 3.72 -14.51
C SER A 87 -13.14 2.61 -13.58
N LYS A 88 -12.57 1.40 -13.65
CA LYS A 88 -12.94 0.26 -12.80
C LYS A 88 -11.98 0.04 -11.63
N VAL A 89 -10.88 0.77 -11.59
CA VAL A 89 -9.84 0.63 -10.57
C VAL A 89 -9.36 2.01 -10.14
N SER A 90 -8.75 2.09 -8.96
CA SER A 90 -8.17 3.33 -8.46
C SER A 90 -6.75 3.09 -7.97
N LEU A 91 -5.89 4.10 -8.02
CA LEU A 91 -4.58 4.04 -7.39
C LEU A 91 -4.69 4.04 -5.85
N GLY A 92 -5.84 4.47 -5.31
CA GLY A 92 -6.14 4.47 -3.88
C GLY A 92 -6.67 5.82 -3.38
N CYS A 93 -6.33 6.13 -2.14
CA CYS A 93 -6.64 7.38 -1.43
C CYS A 93 -5.36 8.11 -1.02
N SER A 94 -5.49 9.37 -0.60
CA SER A 94 -4.37 10.08 0.01
C SER A 94 -4.13 9.65 1.46
N PHE A 95 -2.93 9.90 1.96
CA PHE A 95 -2.60 9.63 3.36
C PHE A 95 -3.53 10.38 4.33
N GLU A 96 -3.86 11.64 4.03
CA GLU A 96 -4.79 12.47 4.81
C GLU A 96 -6.20 11.87 4.82
N GLU A 97 -6.70 11.43 3.66
CA GLU A 97 -8.00 10.76 3.56
C GLU A 97 -8.02 9.45 4.36
N ALA A 98 -6.94 8.68 4.31
CA ALA A 98 -6.78 7.46 5.09
C ALA A 98 -6.75 7.70 6.60
N LEU A 99 -6.05 8.75 7.06
CA LEU A 99 -6.04 9.17 8.48
C LEU A 99 -7.42 9.57 8.97
N VAL A 100 -8.14 10.37 8.18
CA VAL A 100 -9.51 10.78 8.49
C VAL A 100 -10.40 9.55 8.57
N TYR A 101 -10.36 8.69 7.56
CA TYR A 101 -11.16 7.48 7.52
C TYR A 101 -10.88 6.59 8.72
N ARG A 102 -9.61 6.28 9.02
CA ARG A 102 -9.24 5.32 10.08
C ARG A 102 -9.45 5.87 11.50
N TYR A 103 -9.09 7.13 11.76
CA TYR A 103 -9.04 7.66 13.13
C TYR A 103 -10.17 8.64 13.45
N SER A 104 -10.69 9.33 12.44
CA SER A 104 -11.67 10.41 12.65
C SER A 104 -13.10 9.95 12.38
N THR A 105 -13.30 8.81 11.72
CA THR A 105 -14.61 8.22 11.50
C THR A 105 -14.96 7.16 12.54
N CYS A 106 -16.23 7.07 12.96
CA CYS A 106 -16.68 5.98 13.84
C CYS A 106 -16.93 4.68 13.05
N ALA A 107 -17.00 3.55 13.76
CA ALA A 107 -17.27 2.23 13.17
C ALA A 107 -18.49 2.22 12.25
N GLU A 108 -19.60 2.79 12.74
CA GLU A 108 -20.86 2.84 12.00
C GLU A 108 -20.70 3.58 10.67
N CYS A 109 -20.07 4.76 10.67
CA CYS A 109 -19.80 5.49 9.44
C CYS A 109 -18.82 4.78 8.50
N GLN A 110 -17.81 4.07 9.00
CA GLN A 110 -16.91 3.28 8.16
C GLN A 110 -17.64 2.09 7.51
N LEU A 111 -18.51 1.43 8.27
CA LEU A 111 -19.34 0.31 7.79
C LEU A 111 -20.38 0.78 6.78
N LEU A 112 -21.04 1.91 7.02
CA LEU A 112 -21.96 2.55 6.07
C LEU A 112 -21.25 3.01 4.80
N ALA A 113 -19.99 3.47 4.91
CA ALA A 113 -19.20 3.80 3.74
C ALA A 113 -18.86 2.56 2.92
N ARG A 114 -18.49 1.44 3.57
CA ARG A 114 -18.13 0.17 2.90
C ARG A 114 -19.33 -0.53 2.27
N ASN A 115 -20.49 -0.47 2.92
CA ASN A 115 -21.69 -1.16 2.48
C ASN A 115 -22.69 -0.17 1.90
N ASN A 116 -23.03 -0.31 0.61
CA ASN A 116 -24.07 0.50 -0.03
C ASN A 116 -25.47 0.31 0.58
N GLU A 117 -25.67 -0.69 1.44
CA GLU A 117 -26.87 -0.84 2.24
C GLU A 117 -26.58 -0.46 3.70
N PRO A 118 -27.45 0.35 4.34
CA PRO A 118 -27.33 0.59 5.75
C PRO A 118 -27.45 -0.74 6.46
N ILE A 119 -26.37 -1.15 7.15
CA ILE A 119 -26.48 -2.23 8.12
C ILE A 119 -27.57 -1.76 9.08
N LYS A 120 -28.73 -2.43 9.07
CA LYS A 120 -29.70 -2.30 10.16
C LYS A 120 -29.01 -2.89 11.37
N MET A 121 -28.18 -2.08 12.03
CA MET A 121 -27.77 -2.37 13.39
C MET A 121 -29.06 -2.26 14.18
N ASP A 122 -29.70 -3.40 14.41
CA ASP A 122 -30.72 -3.51 15.43
C ASP A 122 -30.00 -3.33 16.77
N VAL A 123 -29.73 -2.06 17.12
CA VAL A 123 -29.31 -1.65 18.45
C VAL A 123 -30.54 -1.65 19.36
N THR A 124 -31.44 -2.64 19.24
CA THR A 124 -31.98 -3.18 20.47
C THR A 124 -30.79 -3.77 21.19
N LEU A 125 -30.38 -3.13 22.28
CA LEU A 125 -29.62 -3.79 23.33
C LEU A 125 -30.38 -5.07 23.67
N ARG A 126 -30.07 -6.16 22.97
CA ARG A 126 -30.31 -7.48 23.47
C ARG A 126 -29.38 -7.58 24.66
N GLN A 127 -29.87 -7.17 25.82
CA GLN A 127 -29.53 -7.81 27.07
C GLN A 127 -30.05 -9.25 26.98
N GLU A 128 -29.56 -10.02 26.01
CA GLU A 128 -29.52 -11.45 26.15
C GLU A 128 -28.54 -11.65 27.31
N LYS A 129 -29.09 -12.02 28.47
CA LYS A 129 -28.33 -12.79 29.43
C LYS A 129 -27.87 -14.02 28.67
N VAL A 130 -26.68 -13.94 28.09
CA VAL A 130 -25.98 -15.12 27.62
C VAL A 130 -25.73 -15.92 28.90
N ASP A 131 -26.52 -16.98 29.11
CA ASP A 131 -26.21 -17.94 30.15
C ASP A 131 -24.80 -18.47 29.84
N ALA A 132 -23.85 -18.12 30.71
CA ALA A 132 -22.44 -18.46 30.54
C ALA A 132 -22.21 -19.99 30.40
N SER A 133 -23.19 -20.81 30.76
CA SER A 133 -23.15 -22.27 30.66
C SER A 133 -23.36 -22.82 29.23
N ALA A 134 -23.86 -22.02 28.28
CA ALA A 134 -24.09 -22.48 26.90
C ALA A 134 -22.90 -22.24 25.95
N VAL A 135 -21.96 -21.38 26.35
CA VAL A 135 -20.81 -20.97 25.52
C VAL A 135 -19.64 -21.96 25.60
N GLU A 136 -19.60 -22.83 26.61
CA GLU A 136 -18.43 -23.67 26.92
C GLU A 136 -18.12 -24.80 25.92
N LYS A 137 -19.02 -25.15 25.00
CA LYS A 137 -18.80 -26.34 24.15
C LYS A 137 -18.11 -26.09 22.81
N ASN A 138 -17.95 -24.83 22.37
CA ASN A 138 -17.31 -24.55 21.07
C ASN A 138 -16.75 -23.12 20.89
N SER A 139 -16.65 -22.29 21.92
CA SER A 139 -16.08 -20.94 21.80
C SER A 139 -14.55 -20.97 21.93
N GLY A 140 -13.84 -20.61 20.86
CA GLY A 140 -12.46 -20.14 20.99
C GLY A 140 -12.43 -18.82 21.75
N PHE A 141 -11.46 -18.63 22.65
CA PHE A 141 -11.30 -17.38 23.39
C PHE A 141 -10.06 -16.64 22.89
N ILE A 142 -10.17 -15.32 22.73
CA ILE A 142 -9.02 -14.46 22.41
C ILE A 142 -8.42 -14.00 23.75
N THR A 143 -7.22 -14.48 24.07
CA THR A 143 -6.51 -14.07 25.30
C THR A 143 -5.73 -12.79 25.04
N LEU A 144 -6.29 -11.64 25.46
CA LEU A 144 -5.57 -10.37 25.42
C LEU A 144 -4.63 -10.29 26.63
N LYS A 145 -3.33 -10.54 26.43
CA LYS A 145 -2.32 -10.27 27.47
C LYS A 145 -2.04 -8.75 27.55
N PRO A 146 -1.77 -8.16 28.73
CA PRO A 146 -1.79 -6.71 28.94
C PRO A 146 -0.67 -5.90 28.25
N ALA A 147 0.18 -6.53 27.44
CA ALA A 147 1.40 -5.91 26.89
C ALA A 147 1.75 -6.43 25.48
N ILE A 148 0.76 -6.49 24.58
CA ILE A 148 0.96 -6.99 23.21
C ILE A 148 1.03 -5.82 22.22
N GLN A 149 2.12 -5.78 21.43
CA GLN A 149 2.20 -5.08 20.15
C GLN A 149 1.15 -5.69 19.21
N LEU A 150 0.46 -4.89 18.40
CA LEU A 150 -0.79 -5.21 17.66
C LEU A 150 -0.85 -6.53 16.86
N GLU A 151 0.25 -7.27 16.76
CA GLU A 151 0.48 -8.41 15.88
C GLU A 151 0.30 -9.80 16.55
N GLU A 152 0.10 -9.90 17.89
CA GLU A 152 0.04 -11.22 18.58
C GLU A 152 -1.32 -11.57 19.23
N ALA A 153 -2.44 -11.29 18.57
CA ALA A 153 -3.73 -11.87 18.97
C ALA A 153 -3.92 -13.25 18.30
N GLU A 154 -3.32 -14.30 18.87
CA GLU A 154 -3.53 -15.67 18.39
C GLU A 154 -4.93 -16.19 18.76
N TYR A 155 -5.65 -16.71 17.77
CA TYR A 155 -6.94 -17.39 17.95
C TYR A 155 -6.69 -18.89 18.17
N GLU A 156 -7.04 -19.40 19.35
CA GLU A 156 -7.05 -20.84 19.66
C GLU A 156 -8.51 -21.34 19.67
N GLY A 157 -8.99 -21.82 18.52
CA GLY A 157 -10.31 -22.43 18.37
C GLY A 157 -10.22 -23.91 17.94
N PRO A 158 -11.25 -24.72 18.25
CA PRO A 158 -11.23 -26.18 18.01
C PRO A 158 -11.28 -26.59 16.52
N ASN A 159 -11.52 -25.66 15.59
CA ASN A 159 -11.55 -25.92 14.16
C ASN A 159 -10.30 -25.36 13.48
N ALA A 160 -9.27 -26.19 13.36
CA ALA A 160 -8.05 -25.90 12.60
C ALA A 160 -8.25 -25.84 11.07
N ASP A 161 -9.49 -26.02 10.59
CA ASP A 161 -9.81 -26.13 9.16
C ASP A 161 -9.93 -24.78 8.43
N PHE A 162 -9.85 -23.65 9.14
CA PHE A 162 -9.83 -22.31 8.53
C PHE A 162 -8.48 -21.64 8.77
N ILE A 163 -7.56 -21.83 7.82
CA ILE A 163 -6.30 -21.06 7.72
C ILE A 163 -6.53 -19.93 6.73
N SER A 164 -7.48 -19.04 7.02
CA SER A 164 -7.53 -17.73 6.37
C SER A 164 -7.34 -16.69 7.47
N PRO A 165 -6.31 -15.82 7.40
CA PRO A 165 -6.22 -14.71 8.34
C PRO A 165 -7.48 -13.88 8.22
N PHE A 166 -8.19 -13.68 9.34
CA PHE A 166 -9.33 -12.79 9.41
C PHE A 166 -8.90 -11.50 10.11
N HIS A 167 -9.35 -10.37 9.59
CA HIS A 167 -9.02 -9.06 10.15
C HIS A 167 -10.05 -8.67 11.21
N LEU A 168 -9.60 -8.42 12.44
CA LEU A 168 -10.45 -7.96 13.54
C LEU A 168 -10.19 -6.48 13.82
N GLU A 169 -11.14 -5.62 13.45
CA GLU A 169 -11.10 -4.19 13.82
C GLU A 169 -11.98 -3.94 15.05
N LEU A 170 -11.34 -3.60 16.17
CA LEU A 170 -12.02 -3.24 17.41
C LEU A 170 -12.24 -1.73 17.48
N PHE A 171 -13.50 -1.31 17.50
CA PHE A 171 -13.86 0.10 17.63
C PHE A 171 -14.29 0.43 19.05
N SER A 172 -13.42 1.08 19.83
CA SER A 172 -13.75 1.54 21.18
C SER A 172 -14.10 3.04 21.17
N ARG A 173 -15.38 3.39 20.99
CA ARG A 173 -15.89 4.73 21.36
C ARG A 173 -16.99 4.58 22.41
N PRO A 174 -16.99 5.35 23.51
CA PRO A 174 -18.06 5.28 24.50
C PRO A 174 -19.39 5.69 23.87
N ILE A 175 -20.42 4.86 24.09
CA ILE A 175 -21.76 4.90 23.45
C ILE A 175 -22.58 6.18 23.79
N LYS A 176 -22.10 7.05 24.69
CA LYS A 176 -22.96 8.01 25.40
C LYS A 176 -23.08 9.43 24.83
N ASP A 177 -22.61 9.73 23.63
CA ASP A 177 -22.77 11.07 23.06
C ASP A 177 -23.98 11.14 22.12
N ALA A 178 -24.84 12.15 22.25
CA ALA A 178 -25.99 12.37 21.37
C ALA A 178 -25.57 12.88 19.97
N ASP A 179 -24.34 13.42 19.86
CA ASP A 179 -23.73 13.94 18.65
C ASP A 179 -22.76 12.93 18.00
N ARG A 180 -23.12 11.64 17.98
CA ARG A 180 -22.24 10.50 17.59
C ARG A 180 -21.46 10.67 16.27
N HIS A 181 -22.03 11.43 15.33
CA HIS A 181 -21.48 11.63 14.00
C HIS A 181 -21.03 13.06 13.71
N ALA A 182 -21.28 14.03 14.59
CA ALA A 182 -20.97 15.44 14.33
C ALA A 182 -19.46 15.71 14.15
N PHE A 183 -18.64 14.87 14.78
CA PHE A 183 -17.18 14.90 14.66
C PHE A 183 -16.63 13.77 13.79
N CYS A 184 -17.47 13.05 13.04
CA CYS A 184 -16.98 12.03 12.12
C CYS A 184 -16.45 12.65 10.82
N GLY A 185 -15.32 12.13 10.36
CA GLY A 185 -14.62 12.65 9.19
C GLY A 185 -13.78 13.88 9.50
N PHE A 186 -13.69 14.80 8.54
CA PHE A 186 -12.80 15.98 8.61
C PHE A 186 -13.00 16.83 9.88
N ALA A 187 -14.26 17.07 10.28
CA ALA A 187 -14.58 17.95 11.41
C ALA A 187 -13.97 17.50 12.76
N GLY A 188 -13.73 16.20 12.95
CA GLY A 188 -13.05 15.67 14.14
C GLY A 188 -11.54 15.47 13.96
N ALA A 189 -11.03 15.57 12.73
CA ALA A 189 -9.69 15.12 12.40
C ALA A 189 -8.61 15.92 13.11
N GLU A 190 -8.65 17.25 13.07
CA GLU A 190 -7.65 18.10 13.71
C GLU A 190 -7.51 17.80 15.22
N LYS A 191 -8.63 17.55 15.91
CA LYS A 191 -8.65 17.24 17.35
C LYS A 191 -8.09 15.85 17.68
N ILE A 192 -8.23 14.88 16.77
CA ILE A 192 -7.83 13.49 16.96
C ILE A 192 -6.39 13.29 16.51
N LEU A 193 -6.07 13.69 15.28
CA LEU A 193 -4.78 13.45 14.63
C LEU A 193 -3.62 14.10 15.42
N THR A 194 -3.84 15.28 16.01
CA THR A 194 -2.82 15.98 16.81
C THR A 194 -2.37 15.23 18.07
N LYS A 195 -3.10 14.18 18.46
CA LYS A 195 -2.80 13.34 19.63
C LYS A 195 -2.14 12.01 19.27
N LEU A 196 -2.14 11.62 17.99
CA LEU A 196 -1.63 10.33 17.57
C LEU A 196 -0.10 10.27 17.71
N ARG A 197 0.37 9.19 18.35
CA ARG A 197 1.79 8.82 18.43
C ARG A 197 2.14 7.66 17.51
N SER A 198 1.15 6.81 17.22
CA SER A 198 1.27 5.65 16.37
C SER A 198 0.11 5.63 15.39
N VAL A 199 0.42 5.41 14.11
CA VAL A 199 -0.55 5.30 13.01
C VAL A 199 -0.33 3.98 12.30
N THR A 200 -1.41 3.21 12.13
CA THR A 200 -1.46 1.96 11.39
C THR A 200 -2.51 2.07 10.31
N LEU A 201 -2.04 2.08 9.07
CA LEU A 201 -2.84 2.08 7.85
C LEU A 201 -2.60 0.80 7.06
N SER A 202 -2.24 -0.29 7.75
CA SER A 202 -2.05 -1.59 7.13
C SER A 202 -3.28 -1.97 6.30
N GLN A 203 -3.04 -2.42 5.05
CA GLN A 203 -4.04 -2.78 4.06
C GLN A 203 -4.94 -1.63 3.55
N VAL A 204 -4.74 -0.40 4.01
CA VAL A 204 -5.42 0.78 3.44
C VAL A 204 -4.72 1.14 2.13
N PRO A 205 -5.45 1.35 1.00
CA PRO A 205 -4.83 1.65 -0.28
C PRO A 205 -4.37 3.11 -0.34
N VAL A 206 -3.30 3.42 0.37
CA VAL A 206 -2.67 4.75 0.36
C VAL A 206 -1.78 4.88 -0.86
N TYR A 207 -2.18 5.73 -1.80
CA TYR A 207 -1.45 5.97 -3.04
C TYR A 207 -0.27 6.93 -2.85
N ARG A 208 -0.52 8.04 -2.15
CA ARG A 208 0.44 9.14 -1.95
C ARG A 208 0.03 10.02 -0.77
N ALA A 209 0.95 10.85 -0.30
CA ALA A 209 0.60 12.05 0.47
C ALA A 209 0.18 13.18 -0.49
N LEU A 210 -0.62 14.15 -0.04
CA LEU A 210 -0.96 15.34 -0.87
C LEU A 210 0.16 16.38 -0.91
N TYR A 211 1.40 15.95 -0.68
CA TYR A 211 2.57 16.74 -1.03
C TYR A 211 2.64 16.81 -2.56
N HIS A 212 2.68 18.03 -3.09
CA HIS A 212 2.85 18.30 -4.52
C HIS A 212 1.61 17.99 -5.38
N THR A 213 0.58 18.84 -5.31
CA THR A 213 -0.15 19.18 -6.54
C THR A 213 -0.79 20.57 -6.42
N GLN A 214 -0.22 21.55 -7.13
CA GLN A 214 -0.87 22.82 -7.49
C GLN A 214 -1.91 22.64 -8.63
N ALA A 215 -2.26 21.41 -9.01
CA ALA A 215 -3.18 21.16 -10.11
C ALA A 215 -4.62 21.04 -9.60
N ALA A 216 -5.38 22.09 -9.83
CA ALA A 216 -6.82 22.21 -9.61
C ALA A 216 -7.59 21.01 -10.20
N VAL A 217 -8.34 20.29 -9.35
CA VAL A 217 -9.26 19.26 -9.81
C VAL A 217 -10.64 19.87 -10.00
N LYS A 218 -11.13 19.97 -11.24
CA LYS A 218 -12.53 20.33 -11.53
C LYS A 218 -13.49 19.37 -10.82
N GLU A 219 -14.54 19.91 -10.22
CA GLU A 219 -15.36 19.24 -9.19
C GLU A 219 -16.57 18.49 -9.76
N SER A 220 -16.75 17.25 -9.29
CA SER A 220 -18.05 16.56 -9.24
C SER A 220 -18.29 15.86 -7.89
N ALA A 221 -17.26 15.70 -7.05
CA ALA A 221 -17.36 15.32 -5.64
C ALA A 221 -16.23 15.98 -4.82
N PRO A 222 -16.49 16.43 -3.58
CA PRO A 222 -15.48 16.98 -2.69
C PRO A 222 -14.62 15.86 -2.08
N PRO A 223 -13.28 15.99 -2.01
CA PRO A 223 -12.41 15.05 -1.29
C PRO A 223 -12.74 15.01 0.21
N LEU A 224 -12.44 13.90 0.89
CA LEU A 224 -12.59 13.79 2.36
C LEU A 224 -11.68 14.78 3.11
N TRP A 225 -10.62 15.27 2.43
CA TRP A 225 -9.71 16.29 2.93
C TRP A 225 -9.72 17.53 2.02
N PRO A 226 -10.08 18.73 2.52
CA PRO A 226 -10.34 19.90 1.69
C PRO A 226 -9.10 20.71 1.26
N LEU A 227 -7.90 20.39 1.76
CA LEU A 227 -6.69 21.20 1.51
C LEU A 227 -5.62 20.42 0.74
N THR A 228 -5.15 20.97 -0.38
CA THR A 228 -3.89 20.56 -1.02
C THR A 228 -2.73 21.30 -0.35
N GLY A 229 -1.79 20.58 0.28
CA GLY A 229 -0.59 21.19 0.85
C GLY A 229 -0.02 20.44 2.05
N GLY A 230 1.31 20.31 2.08
CA GLY A 230 2.06 19.55 3.08
C GLY A 230 1.97 20.13 4.50
N ILE A 231 0.95 19.69 5.23
CA ILE A 231 0.70 20.03 6.63
C ILE A 231 0.76 18.80 7.52
N LEU A 232 1.29 17.66 7.05
CA LEU A 232 1.30 16.42 7.83
C LEU A 232 1.99 16.60 9.19
N GLY A 233 3.09 17.34 9.27
CA GLY A 233 3.73 17.67 10.55
C GLY A 233 2.85 18.50 11.51
N ASN A 234 1.94 19.32 10.99
CA ASN A 234 0.98 20.07 11.81
C ASN A 234 -0.20 19.18 12.24
N LEU A 235 -0.63 18.27 11.37
CA LEU A 235 -1.71 17.31 11.66
C LEU A 235 -1.26 16.23 12.64
N LEU A 236 0.00 15.83 12.56
CA LEU A 236 0.60 14.71 13.29
C LEU A 236 1.88 15.14 14.03
N PRO A 237 1.83 16.17 14.89
CA PRO A 237 3.01 16.75 15.54
C PRO A 237 3.69 15.82 16.54
N LYS A 238 3.03 14.73 16.93
CA LYS A 238 3.50 13.76 17.94
C LYS A 238 3.75 12.37 17.36
N LEU A 239 3.60 12.18 16.05
CA LEU A 239 3.71 10.87 15.43
C LEU A 239 5.16 10.39 15.47
N THR A 240 5.36 9.21 16.06
CA THR A 240 6.66 8.54 16.19
C THR A 240 6.67 7.18 15.52
N GLU A 241 5.52 6.57 15.28
CA GLU A 241 5.41 5.25 14.66
C GLU A 241 4.41 5.27 13.51
N LEU A 242 4.82 4.77 12.36
CA LEU A 242 3.99 4.70 11.17
C LEU A 242 4.09 3.32 10.53
N ASP A 243 2.95 2.66 10.41
CA ASP A 243 2.77 1.43 9.66
C ASP A 243 1.88 1.68 8.44
N ILE A 244 2.49 1.56 7.26
CA ILE A 244 1.88 1.64 5.93
C ILE A 244 2.11 0.32 5.16
N SER A 245 2.17 -0.79 5.88
CA SER A 245 2.33 -2.13 5.30
C SER A 245 1.13 -2.53 4.43
N ALA A 246 1.39 -3.34 3.40
CA ALA A 246 0.36 -3.85 2.49
C ALA A 246 -0.54 -2.76 1.87
N SER A 247 -0.01 -1.57 1.61
CA SER A 247 -0.72 -0.45 0.98
C SER A 247 -0.53 -0.44 -0.55
N THR A 248 -0.80 0.69 -1.20
CA THR A 248 -0.58 0.89 -2.64
C THR A 248 0.71 1.67 -2.95
N PHE A 249 1.64 1.77 -2.00
CA PHE A 249 2.96 2.34 -2.27
C PHE A 249 3.76 1.41 -3.19
N SER A 250 4.31 1.98 -4.27
CA SER A 250 5.10 1.23 -5.27
C SER A 250 6.48 1.83 -5.53
N ARG A 251 6.80 2.96 -4.90
CA ARG A 251 8.07 3.68 -5.06
C ARG A 251 8.51 4.25 -3.72
N TRP A 252 9.81 4.25 -3.51
CA TRP A 252 10.42 4.85 -2.33
C TRP A 252 10.28 6.38 -2.28
N ILE A 253 10.24 7.04 -3.45
CA ILE A 253 10.05 8.49 -3.52
C ILE A 253 8.72 8.91 -2.87
N ASP A 254 7.65 8.14 -3.08
CA ASP A 254 6.32 8.41 -2.48
C ASP A 254 6.36 8.27 -0.94
N VAL A 255 7.15 7.31 -0.44
CA VAL A 255 7.37 7.10 1.01
C VAL A 255 8.21 8.24 1.59
N ALA A 256 9.24 8.70 0.87
CA ALA A 256 10.10 9.79 1.31
C ALA A 256 9.38 11.15 1.31
N GLU A 257 8.55 11.44 0.30
CA GLU A 257 7.70 12.64 0.26
C GLU A 257 6.71 12.70 1.44
N LEU A 258 6.28 11.54 1.93
CA LEU A 258 5.48 11.44 3.15
C LEU A 258 6.35 11.67 4.39
N CYS A 259 7.47 10.96 4.52
CA CYS A 259 8.29 10.94 5.74
C CYS A 259 9.06 12.24 5.98
N ILE A 260 9.42 12.99 4.92
CA ILE A 260 10.07 14.31 5.05
C ILE A 260 9.20 15.31 5.83
N GLN A 261 7.87 15.11 5.87
CA GLN A 261 6.93 15.94 6.63
C GLN A 261 6.73 15.45 8.08
N LEU A 262 7.34 14.31 8.45
CA LEU A 262 7.22 13.66 9.75
C LEU A 262 8.60 13.57 10.43
N PRO A 263 9.21 14.71 10.82
CA PRO A 263 10.61 14.75 11.28
C PRO A 263 10.86 13.99 12.60
N TRP A 264 9.80 13.68 13.35
CA TRP A 264 9.85 12.97 14.62
C TRP A 264 9.60 11.46 14.49
N LEU A 265 9.44 10.96 13.26
CA LEU A 265 9.18 9.54 13.03
C LEU A 265 10.40 8.70 13.43
N GLN A 266 10.16 7.69 14.26
CA GLN A 266 11.17 6.78 14.81
C GLN A 266 11.01 5.34 14.33
N SER A 267 9.79 4.91 14.01
CA SER A 267 9.48 3.57 13.52
C SER A 267 8.69 3.66 12.23
N LEU A 268 9.16 2.97 11.19
CA LEU A 268 8.53 2.91 9.89
C LEU A 268 8.36 1.46 9.44
N ASN A 269 7.14 1.03 9.14
CA ASN A 269 6.85 -0.27 8.54
C ASN A 269 6.29 -0.07 7.12
N VAL A 270 7.02 -0.58 6.13
CA VAL A 270 6.67 -0.56 4.70
C VAL A 270 6.50 -1.96 4.12
N SER A 271 6.39 -2.98 4.97
CA SER A 271 6.29 -4.39 4.59
C SER A 271 5.16 -4.66 3.60
N HIS A 272 5.28 -5.71 2.79
CA HIS A 272 4.28 -6.15 1.82
C HIS A 272 3.90 -5.11 0.76
N ASN A 273 4.70 -4.06 0.57
CA ASN A 273 4.59 -3.16 -0.57
C ASN A 273 5.62 -3.56 -1.66
N PRO A 274 5.26 -3.54 -2.96
CA PRO A 274 6.21 -3.80 -4.03
C PRO A 274 7.01 -2.53 -4.37
N LEU A 275 7.78 -2.04 -3.39
CA LEU A 275 8.58 -0.83 -3.53
C LEU A 275 9.69 -1.03 -4.56
N ARG A 276 9.66 -0.22 -5.60
CA ARG A 276 10.70 -0.12 -6.63
C ARG A 276 11.75 0.90 -6.20
N ILE A 277 13.01 0.63 -6.58
CA ILE A 277 14.15 1.52 -6.35
C ILE A 277 14.65 1.99 -7.73
N SER A 278 15.01 3.26 -7.86
CA SER A 278 15.62 3.75 -9.10
C SER A 278 17.03 3.15 -9.27
N LEU A 279 17.48 2.83 -10.48
CA LEU A 279 18.86 2.40 -10.67
C LEU A 279 19.80 3.61 -10.57
N ASP A 280 20.97 3.44 -9.94
CA ASP A 280 21.95 4.53 -9.81
C ASP A 280 22.44 5.02 -11.16
N SER A 281 22.69 6.32 -11.21
CA SER A 281 23.35 7.06 -12.31
C SER A 281 24.80 6.61 -12.60
N VAL A 282 25.26 5.46 -12.09
CA VAL A 282 26.65 4.96 -12.23
C VAL A 282 26.77 3.84 -13.28
N SER A 283 25.68 3.44 -13.94
CA SER A 283 25.78 2.65 -15.17
C SER A 283 24.81 3.17 -16.23
N MET A 284 25.18 4.29 -16.86
CA MET A 284 24.80 4.46 -18.26
C MET A 284 25.30 3.23 -19.01
N LEU A 285 24.37 2.40 -19.47
CA LEU A 285 24.61 1.44 -20.53
C LEU A 285 25.31 2.19 -21.68
N PRO A 286 26.51 1.77 -22.13
CA PRO A 286 27.02 2.19 -23.42
C PRO A 286 26.23 1.41 -24.47
N GLY A 287 25.13 2.00 -24.95
CA GLY A 287 24.29 1.44 -26.01
C GLY A 287 23.81 -0.02 -25.81
N PRO A 288 23.10 -0.59 -26.78
CA PRO A 288 22.62 -1.97 -26.73
C PRO A 288 23.73 -3.04 -26.83
N SER A 289 25.00 -2.68 -26.63
CA SER A 289 26.15 -3.58 -26.81
C SER A 289 27.10 -3.66 -25.62
N SER A 290 26.76 -3.09 -24.45
CA SER A 290 27.61 -3.25 -23.26
C SER A 290 26.81 -3.24 -21.96
N PHE A 291 26.19 -4.38 -21.64
CA PHE A 291 25.88 -4.70 -20.26
C PHE A 291 27.17 -5.20 -19.58
N PRO A 292 27.54 -4.70 -18.38
CA PRO A 292 28.65 -5.25 -17.62
C PRO A 292 28.32 -6.69 -17.19
N GLU A 293 29.19 -7.63 -17.54
CA GLU A 293 29.08 -9.08 -17.33
C GLU A 293 28.96 -9.49 -15.84
N GLU A 294 29.21 -8.60 -14.89
CA GLU A 294 29.24 -8.93 -13.45
C GLU A 294 27.92 -8.68 -12.68
N VAL A 295 26.91 -8.03 -13.27
CA VAL A 295 25.53 -8.04 -12.71
C VAL A 295 24.72 -9.23 -13.25
N ALA A 296 25.34 -10.04 -14.12
CA ALA A 296 24.80 -11.26 -14.69
C ALA A 296 25.01 -12.50 -13.80
N CYS A 297 25.25 -12.36 -12.49
CA CYS A 297 25.28 -13.50 -11.57
C CYS A 297 23.87 -14.00 -11.19
N SER A 298 23.05 -14.22 -12.21
CA SER A 298 22.09 -15.33 -12.38
C SER A 298 21.50 -15.35 -13.79
N PHE A 299 22.14 -14.68 -14.77
CA PHE A 299 21.54 -14.41 -16.08
C PHE A 299 22.51 -14.86 -17.17
N ASN A 300 22.19 -15.97 -17.83
CA ASN A 300 23.03 -16.56 -18.86
C ASN A 300 22.38 -16.29 -20.23
N PRO A 301 22.79 -15.24 -20.98
CA PRO A 301 22.04 -14.77 -22.15
C PRO A 301 22.04 -15.74 -23.33
N GLN A 302 22.92 -16.74 -23.31
CA GLN A 302 23.07 -17.73 -24.38
C GLN A 302 22.31 -19.04 -24.14
N LYS A 303 21.73 -19.25 -22.94
CA LYS A 303 21.13 -20.55 -22.58
C LYS A 303 19.62 -20.52 -22.35
N ASP A 304 19.04 -19.36 -22.06
CA ASP A 304 17.59 -19.18 -21.89
C ASP A 304 17.06 -18.24 -22.97
N CYS A 305 17.00 -18.73 -24.21
CA CYS A 305 16.29 -18.08 -25.31
C CYS A 305 14.77 -18.30 -25.21
N ASP A 306 14.19 -18.10 -24.02
CA ASP A 306 12.74 -18.17 -23.82
C ASP A 306 12.13 -16.77 -23.92
N ASP A 307 10.99 -16.67 -24.62
CA ASP A 307 10.22 -15.42 -24.82
C ASP A 307 9.79 -14.73 -23.51
N THR A 308 10.00 -15.36 -22.35
CA THR A 308 9.77 -14.82 -21.01
C THR A 308 10.62 -13.58 -20.69
N HIS A 309 11.85 -13.48 -21.21
CA HIS A 309 12.71 -12.32 -20.98
C HIS A 309 12.25 -11.05 -21.71
N LYS A 310 11.50 -11.18 -22.81
CA LYS A 310 10.87 -10.03 -23.51
C LYS A 310 9.68 -9.44 -22.75
N LEU A 311 9.12 -10.20 -21.79
CA LEU A 311 7.91 -9.84 -21.06
C LEU A 311 8.20 -9.27 -19.65
N LEU A 312 9.46 -9.24 -19.24
CA LEU A 312 9.90 -8.61 -17.99
C LEU A 312 10.10 -7.11 -18.21
N ASP A 313 9.03 -6.34 -18.05
CA ASP A 313 9.08 -4.88 -18.17
C ASP A 313 9.89 -4.26 -17.00
N PRO A 314 10.98 -3.52 -17.27
CA PRO A 314 11.83 -2.94 -16.23
C PRO A 314 11.06 -1.99 -15.29
N ARG A 315 9.98 -1.35 -15.75
CA ARG A 315 9.12 -0.49 -14.94
C ARG A 315 8.47 -1.24 -13.77
N LEU A 316 8.39 -2.56 -13.83
CA LEU A 316 7.89 -3.39 -12.74
C LEU A 316 8.86 -3.53 -11.58
N HIS A 317 10.14 -3.26 -11.80
CA HIS A 317 11.22 -3.55 -10.86
C HIS A 317 12.03 -2.31 -10.48
N THR A 318 12.05 -1.30 -11.34
CA THR A 318 12.84 -0.08 -11.18
C THR A 318 11.98 1.15 -11.36
N ASP A 319 12.25 2.17 -10.56
CA ASP A 319 11.63 3.48 -10.73
C ASP A 319 12.36 4.25 -11.85
N ILE A 320 11.68 4.44 -12.98
CA ILE A 320 12.22 5.14 -14.15
C ILE A 320 11.93 6.62 -13.99
N LEU A 321 12.97 7.39 -13.73
CA LEU A 321 12.90 8.85 -13.61
C LEU A 321 13.24 9.49 -14.97
N PRO A 322 12.60 10.62 -15.32
CA PRO A 322 12.67 11.19 -16.66
C PRO A 322 14.04 11.77 -17.03
N SER A 323 14.89 12.06 -16.04
CA SER A 323 16.23 12.59 -16.27
C SER A 323 17.20 12.25 -15.14
N GLN A 324 18.50 12.41 -15.38
CA GLN A 324 19.53 12.23 -14.36
C GLN A 324 19.40 13.26 -13.23
N GLU A 325 18.96 14.48 -13.53
CA GLU A 325 18.66 15.49 -12.51
C GLU A 325 17.47 15.08 -11.65
N ALA A 326 16.44 14.44 -12.23
CA ALA A 326 15.32 13.91 -11.47
C ALA A 326 15.77 12.76 -10.53
N ALA A 327 16.64 11.87 -11.02
CA ALA A 327 17.26 10.82 -10.19
C ALA A 327 18.10 11.39 -9.04
N ALA A 328 18.93 12.40 -9.31
CA ALA A 328 19.73 13.06 -8.28
C ALA A 328 18.85 13.77 -7.23
N ARG A 329 17.75 14.41 -7.64
CA ARG A 329 16.79 15.02 -6.70
C ARG A 329 16.07 13.97 -5.86
N ALA A 330 15.66 12.85 -6.47
CA ALA A 330 15.04 11.75 -5.75
C ALA A 330 16.01 11.19 -4.69
N GLU A 331 17.25 10.92 -5.06
CA GLU A 331 18.27 10.43 -4.12
C GLU A 331 18.53 11.42 -2.98
N ALA A 332 18.65 12.72 -3.30
CA ALA A 332 18.79 13.76 -2.29
C ALA A 332 17.59 13.79 -1.35
N LEU A 333 16.36 13.68 -1.86
CA LEU A 333 15.15 13.58 -1.05
C LEU A 333 15.20 12.37 -0.10
N MET A 334 15.59 11.19 -0.61
CA MET A 334 15.69 9.97 0.19
C MET A 334 16.62 10.16 1.40
N HIS A 335 17.81 10.72 1.21
CA HIS A 335 18.76 10.95 2.30
C HIS A 335 18.27 11.94 3.37
N HIS A 336 17.36 12.86 3.01
CA HIS A 336 16.83 13.85 3.94
C HIS A 336 15.50 13.42 4.58
N ALA A 337 14.82 12.42 4.02
CA ALA A 337 13.47 12.04 4.43
C ALA A 337 13.42 11.22 5.73
N PHE A 338 14.51 10.55 6.13
CA PHE A 338 14.52 9.63 7.27
C PHE A 338 15.58 9.97 8.35
N PRO A 339 15.68 11.22 8.83
CA PRO A 339 16.76 11.64 9.71
C PRO A 339 16.70 11.01 11.11
N SER A 340 15.51 10.62 11.57
CA SER A 340 15.24 10.19 12.95
C SER A 340 14.73 8.74 13.06
N VAL A 341 14.58 8.04 11.93
CA VAL A 341 14.00 6.70 11.91
C VAL A 341 15.03 5.70 12.44
N ARG A 342 14.68 5.05 13.54
CA ARG A 342 15.51 4.06 14.25
C ARG A 342 15.11 2.63 13.97
N ARG A 343 13.84 2.39 13.62
CA ARG A 343 13.31 1.06 13.34
C ARG A 343 12.69 1.03 11.95
N LEU A 344 13.13 0.11 11.10
CA LEU A 344 12.62 -0.08 9.74
C LEU A 344 12.19 -1.53 9.53
N ALA A 345 10.92 -1.74 9.19
CA ALA A 345 10.39 -3.03 8.78
C ALA A 345 10.07 -3.06 7.28
N MET A 346 10.65 -4.03 6.59
CA MET A 346 10.57 -4.26 5.15
C MET A 346 10.41 -5.76 4.88
N VAL A 347 9.37 -6.39 5.42
CA VAL A 347 9.07 -7.81 5.19
C VAL A 347 8.40 -7.99 3.81
N CYS A 348 8.75 -9.05 3.07
CA CYS A 348 8.13 -9.37 1.76
C CYS A 348 8.17 -8.25 0.70
N VAL A 349 9.21 -7.41 0.69
CA VAL A 349 9.49 -6.43 -0.35
C VAL A 349 10.24 -7.10 -1.51
N LYS A 350 9.47 -7.49 -2.55
CA LYS A 350 9.89 -8.36 -3.68
C LYS A 350 11.18 -7.96 -4.43
N HIS A 351 11.67 -6.73 -4.26
CA HIS A 351 12.79 -6.20 -5.05
C HIS A 351 14.01 -5.83 -4.22
N VAL A 352 14.11 -6.28 -2.97
CA VAL A 352 15.27 -6.03 -2.09
C VAL A 352 16.27 -7.17 -2.21
N ASN A 353 17.48 -6.84 -2.68
CA ASN A 353 18.70 -7.67 -2.61
C ASN A 353 19.78 -6.91 -1.81
N TRP A 354 20.95 -7.51 -1.56
CA TRP A 354 22.00 -6.87 -0.74
C TRP A 354 22.47 -5.51 -1.27
N ILE A 355 22.66 -5.35 -2.59
CA ILE A 355 23.10 -4.09 -3.21
C ILE A 355 22.04 -2.99 -2.98
N ARG A 356 20.78 -3.33 -3.21
CA ARG A 356 19.65 -2.43 -3.00
C ARG A 356 19.44 -2.11 -1.53
N LEU A 357 19.65 -3.09 -0.65
CA LEU A 357 19.53 -2.90 0.78
C LEU A 357 20.61 -1.95 1.29
N ASP A 358 21.87 -2.10 0.89
CA ASP A 358 22.96 -1.19 1.26
C ASP A 358 22.63 0.26 0.89
N ARG A 359 22.13 0.48 -0.33
CA ARG A 359 21.64 1.79 -0.75
C ARG A 359 20.47 2.29 0.09
N ILE A 360 19.47 1.45 0.36
CA ILE A 360 18.34 1.83 1.23
C ILE A 360 18.86 2.27 2.59
N LEU A 361 19.76 1.49 3.20
CA LEU A 361 20.30 1.77 4.54
C LEU A 361 21.07 3.09 4.57
N SER A 362 21.70 3.51 3.47
CA SER A 362 22.36 4.81 3.36
C SER A 362 21.39 6.01 3.53
N TRP A 363 20.09 5.79 3.37
CA TRP A 363 19.06 6.82 3.59
C TRP A 363 18.64 6.96 5.07
N PHE A 364 19.02 6.01 5.95
CA PHE A 364 18.61 5.94 7.35
C PHE A 364 19.83 6.09 8.29
N PRO A 365 20.35 7.30 8.51
CA PRO A 365 21.58 7.51 9.28
C PRO A 365 21.46 7.18 10.78
N ALA A 366 20.24 7.05 11.31
CA ALA A 366 19.96 6.79 12.72
C ALA A 366 19.37 5.38 12.98
N LEU A 367 19.48 4.47 12.01
CA LEU A 367 18.85 3.15 12.10
C LEU A 367 19.54 2.24 13.14
N ASP A 368 18.75 1.74 14.09
CA ASP A 368 19.19 0.83 15.16
C ASP A 368 18.62 -0.60 14.98
N ASP A 369 17.45 -0.73 14.33
CA ASP A 369 16.71 -1.99 14.17
C ASP A 369 16.16 -2.14 12.74
N LEU A 370 16.38 -3.31 12.14
CA LEU A 370 16.02 -3.63 10.77
C LEU A 370 15.38 -5.01 10.68
N VAL A 371 14.15 -5.06 10.15
CA VAL A 371 13.42 -6.31 9.87
C VAL A 371 13.26 -6.48 8.36
N VAL A 372 13.91 -7.49 7.77
CA VAL A 372 13.92 -7.75 6.30
C VAL A 372 13.52 -9.19 5.95
N ALA A 373 12.71 -9.82 6.81
CA ALA A 373 12.31 -11.21 6.65
C ALA A 373 11.57 -11.46 5.32
N TYR A 374 11.67 -12.69 4.81
CA TYR A 374 10.95 -13.16 3.61
C TYR A 374 11.17 -12.32 2.34
N ASN A 375 12.29 -11.59 2.28
CA ASN A 375 12.77 -10.94 1.07
C ASN A 375 13.67 -11.89 0.26
N PRO A 376 13.75 -11.74 -1.08
CA PRO A 376 14.66 -12.50 -1.93
C PRO A 376 16.12 -12.01 -1.80
N VAL A 377 16.63 -11.96 -0.57
CA VAL A 377 18.02 -11.59 -0.27
C VAL A 377 18.90 -12.83 -0.48
N SER A 378 19.15 -13.21 -1.73
CA SER A 378 19.87 -14.45 -2.06
C SER A 378 21.36 -14.42 -1.67
N HIS A 379 21.88 -15.62 -1.37
CA HIS A 379 23.24 -15.94 -0.89
C HIS A 379 24.35 -15.76 -1.94
N ASN A 380 24.81 -14.54 -2.20
CA ASN A 380 26.10 -14.31 -2.87
C ASN A 380 27.06 -13.47 -2.00
N TRP A 381 27.14 -13.80 -0.72
CA TRP A 381 28.31 -13.48 0.10
C TRP A 381 29.13 -14.74 0.32
N ILE A 382 30.09 -14.95 -0.58
CA ILE A 382 31.37 -15.50 -0.14
C ILE A 382 31.98 -14.38 0.71
N LEU A 383 32.06 -14.62 2.02
CA LEU A 383 32.86 -13.84 2.96
C LEU A 383 34.22 -13.51 2.30
N ARG A 384 34.52 -12.22 2.14
CA ARG A 384 35.89 -11.73 1.99
C ARG A 384 36.12 -10.61 2.97
#